data_AF-A0A8J1UMG0-F1
#
_entry.id   AF-A0A8J1UMG0-F1
#
_cell.length_a   1.000
_cell.length_b   1.000
_cell.length_c   1.000
_cell.angle_alpha   90.00
_cell.angle_beta   90.00
_cell.angle_gamma   90.00
#
_symmetry.space_group_name_H-M   'P 1'
#
loop_
_entity.id
_entity.type
_entity.pdbx_description
1 polymer ?
#
loop_
_entity_poly.entity_id
_entity_poly.type
_entity_poly.pdbx_seq_one_letter_code
_entity_poly.pdbx_strand_id
1 'polypeptide(L)'
;MAVQRRITSVTMAICMMVVMGTCAQRSTILKGTCVLEPESNESVRTQVRVDGNTTGASNSLGIENLENAIEELKARTTALEEALSIQGNTTKTGNVNEGYGESRDLPGSSCKDIQQKRSGDENLKSGTYWIRFSSTYTVEMFCDMDTYGGGWTLVWTYGFKQPTHFSSDSNYVIPRPNWNTRMYETEIAGDISVTPPKDITTPGALSFPLWKSIGQEFLVTSNINNWYSCKPNGGNLVEMEFGPISCHLVKVQVKMCADRGAVPYRLVKGNCGPALSGSGNFYYYEGCGYDGRGTTAPAHDPCGAGIIYLYVSYLDKFQIEAQGHIFIR
;
A
#
# COMPACT_ATOMS: atom_id res chain seq x y z
N MET A 1 10.92 -42.60 57.77
CA MET A 1 10.06 -41.77 58.65
C MET A 1 9.41 -40.72 57.76
N ALA A 2 8.19 -41.01 57.28
CA ALA A 2 6.94 -40.39 57.76
C ALA A 2 6.85 -38.91 57.31
N VAL A 3 6.22 -38.62 56.17
CA VAL A 3 4.77 -38.35 56.00
C VAL A 3 4.32 -37.15 56.84
N GLN A 4 3.94 -36.05 56.16
CA GLN A 4 2.64 -35.40 56.40
C GLN A 4 2.29 -34.48 55.21
N ARG A 5 1.25 -34.89 54.48
CA ARG A 5 0.49 -34.08 53.52
C ARG A 5 -0.29 -33.00 54.28
N ARG A 6 -0.48 -31.82 53.67
CA ARG A 6 -1.73 -31.06 53.85
C ARG A 6 -2.31 -30.70 52.49
N ILE A 7 -3.38 -31.44 52.21
CA ILE A 7 -4.43 -31.18 51.22
C ILE A 7 -5.39 -30.18 51.87
N THR A 8 -5.74 -29.12 51.17
CA THR A 8 -7.01 -28.40 51.41
C THR A 8 -7.75 -28.31 50.09
N SER A 9 -8.77 -29.16 50.00
CA SER A 9 -9.86 -29.15 49.04
C SER A 9 -10.87 -28.08 49.46
N VAL A 10 -11.33 -27.25 48.52
CA VAL A 10 -12.66 -26.62 48.61
C VAL A 10 -13.36 -26.85 47.27
N THR A 11 -14.56 -27.39 47.40
CA THR A 11 -15.46 -27.97 46.40
C THR A 11 -16.53 -26.94 45.99
N MET A 12 -17.14 -27.17 44.81
CA MET A 12 -18.45 -26.66 44.33
C MET A 12 -18.55 -25.16 43.97
N ALA A 13 -19.26 -24.72 42.92
CA ALA A 13 -20.37 -25.33 42.18
C ALA A 13 -20.43 -24.86 40.71
N ILE A 14 -20.91 -25.77 39.87
CA ILE A 14 -21.48 -25.55 38.55
C ILE A 14 -22.84 -24.87 38.70
N CYS A 15 -23.15 -23.85 37.89
CA CYS A 15 -24.54 -23.45 37.65
C CYS A 15 -24.72 -23.06 36.18
N MET A 16 -25.38 -23.95 35.43
CA MET A 16 -26.15 -23.62 34.24
C MET A 16 -27.29 -22.67 34.63
N MET A 17 -27.49 -21.57 33.90
CA MET A 17 -28.84 -21.11 33.59
C MET A 17 -28.92 -20.54 32.18
N VAL A 18 -29.75 -21.24 31.41
CA VAL A 18 -30.42 -20.86 30.18
C VAL A 18 -31.31 -19.64 30.45
N VAL A 19 -31.25 -18.62 29.58
CA VAL A 19 -32.34 -17.63 29.45
C VAL A 19 -32.67 -17.47 27.96
N MET A 20 -33.88 -17.90 27.63
CA MET A 20 -34.57 -17.69 26.36
C MET A 20 -35.33 -16.35 26.38
N GLY A 21 -35.52 -15.77 25.18
CA GLY A 21 -36.58 -14.79 24.86
C GLY A 21 -36.21 -13.33 25.13
N THR A 22 -36.56 -12.33 24.32
CA THR A 22 -37.37 -12.25 23.09
C THR A 22 -37.10 -10.88 22.47
N CYS A 23 -37.25 -10.81 21.15
CA CYS A 23 -37.21 -9.60 20.31
C CYS A 23 -38.32 -8.61 20.71
N ALA A 24 -38.03 -7.30 20.74
CA ALA A 24 -39.04 -6.25 20.76
C ALA A 24 -38.50 -4.96 20.13
N GLN A 25 -38.81 -4.77 18.83
CA GLN A 25 -38.75 -3.49 18.13
C GLN A 25 -39.78 -2.51 18.70
N ARG A 26 -39.36 -1.27 18.92
CA ARG A 26 -40.25 -0.10 19.04
C ARG A 26 -40.71 0.31 17.64
N SER A 27 -42.01 0.30 17.40
CA SER A 27 -42.66 1.21 16.46
C SER A 27 -44.12 1.38 16.87
N THR A 28 -44.55 2.62 16.90
CA THR A 28 -45.78 3.15 17.51
C THR A 28 -47.00 2.83 16.65
N ILE A 29 -48.09 2.43 17.31
CA ILE A 29 -49.40 2.11 16.72
C ILE A 29 -50.15 3.39 16.32
N LEU A 30 -50.67 3.42 15.10
CA LEU A 30 -51.87 4.18 14.72
C LEU A 30 -52.82 3.23 13.97
N LYS A 31 -54.08 3.26 14.42
CA LYS A 31 -55.16 2.27 14.21
C LYS A 31 -55.64 2.19 12.76
N GLY A 32 -55.93 0.98 12.29
CA GLY A 32 -56.71 0.70 11.08
C GLY A 32 -57.05 -0.78 10.97
N THR A 33 -58.31 -1.11 11.23
CA THR A 33 -58.94 -2.43 11.33
C THR A 33 -58.82 -3.32 10.08
N CYS A 34 -58.48 -4.60 10.28
CA CYS A 34 -58.76 -5.70 9.35
C CYS A 34 -59.64 -6.72 10.07
N VAL A 35 -60.77 -7.09 9.47
CA VAL A 35 -61.64 -8.20 9.88
C VAL A 35 -61.55 -9.24 8.76
N LEU A 36 -61.21 -10.48 9.14
CA LEU A 36 -61.29 -11.66 8.30
C LEU A 36 -62.54 -12.47 8.69
N GLU A 37 -63.20 -13.04 7.69
CA GLU A 37 -63.62 -14.46 7.55
C GLU A 37 -64.84 -14.60 6.58
N PRO A 38 -65.20 -15.81 6.08
CA PRO A 38 -64.77 -16.35 4.79
C PRO A 38 -66.00 -16.78 3.93
N GLU A 39 -65.85 -17.80 3.06
CA GLU A 39 -66.84 -18.41 2.13
C GLU A 39 -66.88 -17.79 0.72
N SER A 40 -67.12 -18.49 -0.37
CA SER A 40 -67.15 -19.91 -0.73
C SER A 40 -67.17 -19.97 -2.28
N ASN A 41 -66.96 -21.16 -2.79
CA ASN A 41 -66.81 -21.55 -4.18
C ASN A 41 -68.13 -21.39 -4.97
N GLU A 42 -68.14 -20.61 -6.07
CA GLU A 42 -69.20 -20.73 -7.07
C GLU A 42 -68.69 -20.45 -8.50
N SER A 43 -68.81 -21.46 -9.35
CA SER A 43 -68.47 -21.42 -10.77
C SER A 43 -69.52 -20.64 -11.55
N VAL A 44 -69.13 -19.57 -12.23
CA VAL A 44 -69.99 -18.94 -13.24
C VAL A 44 -69.49 -19.29 -14.63
N ARG A 45 -70.20 -20.26 -15.19
CA ARG A 45 -70.18 -20.71 -16.58
C ARG A 45 -71.01 -19.72 -17.39
N THR A 46 -70.38 -18.78 -18.09
CA THR A 46 -71.11 -17.95 -19.06
C THR A 46 -71.07 -18.61 -20.43
N GLN A 47 -72.25 -19.04 -20.87
CA GLN A 47 -72.51 -19.70 -22.15
C GLN A 47 -72.26 -18.74 -23.32
N VAL A 48 -71.50 -19.20 -24.31
CA VAL A 48 -71.44 -18.59 -25.64
C VAL A 48 -72.75 -18.91 -26.35
N ARG A 49 -73.57 -17.89 -26.59
CA ARG A 49 -74.77 -17.98 -27.42
C ARG A 49 -74.38 -17.67 -28.85
N VAL A 50 -74.52 -18.66 -29.73
CA VAL A 50 -74.40 -18.49 -31.18
C VAL A 50 -75.80 -18.21 -31.71
N ASP A 51 -76.07 -16.94 -32.04
CA ASP A 51 -77.19 -16.56 -32.89
C ASP A 51 -76.60 -15.94 -34.16
N GLY A 52 -76.99 -16.50 -35.31
CA GLY A 52 -76.40 -16.22 -36.60
C GLY A 52 -76.90 -14.94 -37.28
N ASN A 53 -75.98 -14.39 -38.08
CA ASN A 53 -76.20 -13.70 -39.35
C ASN A 53 -76.54 -12.20 -39.34
N THR A 54 -75.52 -11.35 -39.56
CA THR A 54 -75.56 -10.24 -40.54
C THR A 54 -74.13 -9.76 -40.91
N THR A 55 -73.76 -10.04 -42.15
CA THR A 55 -72.97 -9.21 -43.11
C THR A 55 -72.10 -8.05 -42.61
N GLY A 56 -70.79 -8.14 -42.93
CA GLY A 56 -70.01 -7.05 -43.53
C GLY A 56 -69.45 -5.95 -42.62
N ALA A 57 -68.12 -5.79 -42.67
CA ALA A 57 -67.32 -4.66 -42.17
C ALA A 57 -66.97 -4.64 -40.67
N SER A 58 -66.04 -5.49 -40.23
CA SER A 58 -65.26 -5.25 -38.99
C SER A 58 -63.87 -5.90 -38.92
N ASN A 59 -63.26 -6.28 -40.06
CA ASN A 59 -61.95 -6.96 -40.03
C ASN A 59 -60.75 -6.04 -40.24
N SER A 60 -60.93 -4.77 -40.65
CA SER A 60 -59.81 -3.84 -40.86
C SER A 60 -59.34 -3.16 -39.56
N LEU A 61 -60.27 -2.75 -38.69
CA LEU A 61 -59.94 -2.09 -37.42
C LEU A 61 -59.19 -3.01 -36.43
N GLY A 62 -59.46 -4.31 -36.47
CA GLY A 62 -58.78 -5.29 -35.60
C GLY A 62 -57.35 -5.58 -36.03
N ILE A 63 -57.07 -5.54 -37.34
CA ILE A 63 -55.74 -5.79 -37.90
C ILE A 63 -54.84 -4.57 -37.72
N GLU A 64 -55.34 -3.35 -37.97
CA GLU A 64 -54.59 -2.11 -37.80
C GLU A 64 -54.17 -1.88 -36.33
N ASN A 65 -55.05 -2.23 -35.38
CA ASN A 65 -54.70 -2.19 -33.95
C ASN A 65 -53.64 -3.23 -33.57
N LEU A 66 -53.59 -4.37 -34.27
CA LEU A 66 -52.59 -5.40 -34.03
C LEU A 66 -51.23 -5.00 -34.61
N GLU A 67 -51.22 -4.39 -35.80
CA GLU A 67 -50.01 -3.86 -36.44
C GLU A 67 -49.37 -2.74 -35.62
N ASN A 68 -50.17 -1.83 -35.07
CA ASN A 68 -49.69 -0.78 -34.17
C ASN A 68 -49.11 -1.35 -32.86
N ALA A 69 -49.74 -2.37 -32.29
CA ALA A 69 -49.21 -3.04 -31.09
C ALA A 69 -47.90 -3.78 -31.37
N ILE A 70 -47.74 -4.36 -32.57
CA ILE A 70 -46.51 -5.01 -33.01
C ILE A 70 -45.39 -3.98 -33.18
N GLU A 71 -45.65 -2.83 -33.80
CA GLU A 71 -44.65 -1.77 -33.93
C GLU A 71 -44.23 -1.19 -32.58
N GLU A 72 -45.17 -1.04 -31.64
CA GLU A 72 -44.83 -0.60 -30.27
C GLU A 72 -43.98 -1.63 -29.53
N LEU A 73 -44.29 -2.93 -29.68
CA LEU A 73 -43.49 -4.01 -29.11
C LEU A 73 -42.08 -4.07 -29.73
N LYS A 74 -41.95 -3.88 -31.04
CA LYS A 74 -40.65 -3.81 -31.73
C LYS A 74 -39.81 -2.65 -31.22
N ALA A 75 -40.39 -1.45 -31.09
CA ALA A 75 -39.71 -0.28 -30.57
C ALA A 75 -39.23 -0.50 -29.12
N ARG A 76 -40.06 -1.13 -28.28
CA ARG A 76 -39.68 -1.51 -26.90
C ARG A 76 -38.57 -2.56 -26.88
N THR A 77 -38.57 -3.54 -27.77
CA THR A 77 -37.48 -4.53 -27.87
C THR A 77 -36.17 -3.90 -28.33
N THR A 78 -36.19 -3.00 -29.33
CA THR A 78 -34.97 -2.29 -29.76
C THR A 78 -34.41 -1.42 -28.64
N ALA A 79 -35.25 -0.68 -27.93
CA ALA A 79 -34.83 0.11 -26.77
C ALA A 79 -34.27 -0.77 -25.63
N LEU A 80 -34.84 -1.98 -25.44
CA LEU A 80 -34.35 -2.96 -24.48
C LEU A 80 -32.99 -3.53 -24.90
N GLU A 81 -32.79 -3.81 -26.19
CA GLU A 81 -31.53 -4.28 -26.77
C GLU A 81 -30.42 -3.21 -26.70
N GLU A 82 -30.74 -1.94 -26.96
CA GLU A 82 -29.82 -0.82 -26.76
C GLU A 82 -29.46 -0.63 -25.28
N ALA A 83 -30.44 -0.74 -24.37
CA ALA A 83 -30.18 -0.71 -22.93
C ALA A 83 -29.35 -1.91 -22.45
N LEU A 84 -29.58 -3.11 -23.01
CA LEU A 84 -28.79 -4.32 -22.76
C LEU A 84 -27.38 -4.24 -23.35
N SER A 85 -27.18 -3.55 -24.49
CA SER A 85 -25.86 -3.26 -25.05
C SER A 85 -25.06 -2.31 -24.14
N ILE A 86 -25.73 -1.31 -23.56
CA ILE A 86 -25.13 -0.43 -22.55
C ILE A 86 -24.79 -1.23 -21.26
N GLN A 87 -25.65 -2.15 -20.82
CA GLN A 87 -25.39 -3.05 -19.69
C GLN A 87 -24.33 -4.13 -19.98
N GLY A 88 -24.22 -4.62 -21.21
CA GLY A 88 -23.20 -5.56 -21.66
C GLY A 88 -21.79 -4.95 -21.65
N ASN A 89 -21.69 -3.62 -21.80
CA ASN A 89 -20.45 -2.87 -21.59
C ASN A 89 -20.21 -2.46 -20.13
N THR A 90 -21.24 -2.44 -19.28
CA THR A 90 -21.13 -2.17 -17.83
C THR A 90 -21.16 -3.41 -16.94
N THR A 91 -21.25 -4.60 -17.54
CA THR A 91 -20.84 -5.87 -16.95
C THR A 91 -19.53 -6.35 -17.56
N LYS A 92 -18.54 -5.43 -17.64
CA LYS A 92 -17.20 -5.85 -17.25
C LYS A 92 -17.39 -6.50 -15.88
N THR A 93 -17.08 -7.77 -15.77
CA THR A 93 -16.61 -8.34 -14.50
C THR A 93 -15.43 -7.47 -14.08
N GLY A 94 -15.72 -6.35 -13.40
CA GLY A 94 -14.71 -5.45 -12.88
C GLY A 94 -13.84 -6.33 -12.03
N ASN A 95 -12.59 -6.52 -12.47
CA ASN A 95 -11.61 -7.20 -11.66
C ASN A 95 -11.64 -6.45 -10.32
N VAL A 96 -11.88 -7.14 -9.20
CA VAL A 96 -12.06 -6.49 -7.87
C VAL A 96 -10.81 -5.66 -7.48
N ASN A 97 -9.73 -5.80 -8.26
CA ASN A 97 -8.45 -5.13 -8.12
C ASN A 97 -8.27 -3.93 -9.10
N GLU A 98 -9.18 -3.69 -10.05
CA GLU A 98 -9.18 -2.50 -10.90
C GLU A 98 -9.35 -1.26 -10.00
N GLY A 99 -8.39 -0.34 -10.06
CA GLY A 99 -8.37 0.84 -9.17
C GLY A 99 -7.85 0.58 -7.75
N TYR A 100 -7.36 -0.62 -7.42
CA TYR A 100 -6.79 -0.89 -6.10
C TYR A 100 -5.53 -0.03 -5.87
N GLY A 101 -5.54 0.74 -4.78
CA GLY A 101 -4.51 1.74 -4.46
C GLY A 101 -4.69 3.10 -5.12
N GLU A 102 -5.69 3.30 -5.98
CA GLU A 102 -5.87 4.57 -6.72
C GLU A 102 -6.72 5.60 -5.95
N SER A 103 -7.43 5.18 -4.91
CA SER A 103 -8.26 6.06 -4.10
C SER A 103 -8.11 5.81 -2.60
N ARG A 104 -8.45 6.83 -1.80
CA ARG A 104 -8.43 6.75 -0.34
C ARG A 104 -9.41 5.72 0.24
N ASP A 105 -10.47 5.39 -0.51
CA ASP A 105 -11.49 4.42 -0.12
C ASP A 105 -11.05 2.99 -0.41
N LEU A 106 -10.24 2.80 -1.46
CA LEU A 106 -9.67 1.51 -1.87
C LEU A 106 -8.12 1.52 -1.82
N PRO A 107 -7.48 1.75 -0.66
CA PRO A 107 -6.03 1.83 -0.58
C PRO A 107 -5.36 0.45 -0.51
N GLY A 108 -4.09 0.41 -0.92
CA GLY A 108 -3.18 -0.69 -0.64
C GLY A 108 -2.74 -0.73 0.82
N SER A 109 -2.28 -1.88 1.30
CA SER A 109 -1.52 -1.96 2.55
C SER A 109 -0.03 -1.62 2.37
N SER A 110 0.50 -1.82 1.18
CA SER A 110 1.83 -1.40 0.73
C SER A 110 1.88 -1.35 -0.80
N CYS A 111 2.96 -0.83 -1.38
CA CYS A 111 3.13 -0.87 -2.85
C CYS A 111 3.26 -2.32 -3.36
N LYS A 112 3.83 -3.24 -2.56
CA LYS A 112 3.91 -4.66 -2.88
C LYS A 112 2.55 -5.34 -2.91
N ASP A 113 1.68 -4.99 -1.97
CA ASP A 113 0.29 -5.47 -1.96
C ASP A 113 -0.47 -5.01 -3.20
N ILE A 114 -0.30 -3.74 -3.61
CA ILE A 114 -0.86 -3.23 -4.86
C ILE A 114 -0.30 -3.99 -6.06
N GLN A 115 1.03 -4.12 -6.16
CA GLN A 115 1.71 -4.85 -7.23
C GLN A 115 1.19 -6.28 -7.39
N GLN A 116 0.94 -6.98 -6.28
CA GLN A 116 0.47 -8.35 -6.28
C GLN A 116 -1.00 -8.47 -6.69
N LYS A 117 -1.88 -7.63 -6.13
CA LYS A 117 -3.31 -7.66 -6.44
C LYS A 117 -3.61 -7.20 -7.86
N ARG A 118 -2.82 -6.25 -8.37
CA ARG A 118 -2.91 -5.76 -9.76
C ARG A 118 -1.91 -6.44 -10.69
N SER A 119 -1.45 -7.64 -10.34
CA SER A 119 -0.58 -8.41 -11.22
C SER A 119 -1.28 -8.69 -12.55
N GLY A 120 -0.62 -8.33 -13.66
CA GLY A 120 -1.17 -8.44 -15.02
C GLY A 120 -1.94 -7.21 -15.50
N ASP A 121 -2.11 -6.18 -14.66
CA ASP A 121 -2.64 -4.89 -15.10
C ASP A 121 -1.56 -4.10 -15.85
N GLU A 122 -1.71 -3.96 -17.16
CA GLU A 122 -0.77 -3.22 -18.03
C GLU A 122 -0.70 -1.72 -17.70
N ASN A 123 -1.72 -1.19 -17.01
CA ASN A 123 -1.78 0.20 -16.57
C ASN A 123 -1.13 0.43 -15.21
N LEU A 124 -0.70 -0.63 -14.51
CA LEU A 124 0.07 -0.47 -13.28
C LEU A 124 1.45 0.10 -13.61
N LYS A 125 1.73 1.32 -13.14
CA LYS A 125 2.99 2.05 -13.36
C LYS A 125 3.54 2.60 -12.05
N SER A 126 4.83 2.91 -12.02
CA SER A 126 5.38 3.71 -10.92
C SER A 126 4.65 5.05 -10.80
N GLY A 127 4.35 5.48 -9.58
CA GLY A 127 3.53 6.67 -9.33
C GLY A 127 3.01 6.74 -7.90
N THR A 128 2.10 7.67 -7.66
CA THR A 128 1.52 7.89 -6.33
C THR A 128 0.29 7.00 -6.12
N TYR A 129 0.23 6.33 -4.98
CA TYR A 129 -0.87 5.45 -4.58
C TYR A 129 -1.28 5.69 -3.14
N TRP A 130 -2.55 5.39 -2.82
CA TRP A 130 -3.08 5.45 -1.46
C TRP A 130 -2.69 4.21 -0.67
N ILE A 131 -1.99 4.42 0.45
CA ILE A 131 -1.56 3.37 1.38
C ILE A 131 -2.21 3.58 2.74
N ARG A 132 -2.77 2.51 3.31
CA ARG A 132 -3.39 2.51 4.64
C ARG A 132 -2.51 1.78 5.65
N PHE A 133 -1.97 2.54 6.58
CA PHE A 133 -1.16 2.04 7.70
C PHE A 133 -2.01 1.68 8.93
N SER A 134 -3.14 2.36 9.13
CA SER A 134 -4.10 2.07 10.20
C SER A 134 -5.51 2.49 9.79
N SER A 135 -6.52 2.22 10.63
CA SER A 135 -7.90 2.68 10.38
C SER A 135 -8.04 4.20 10.29
N THR A 136 -7.11 4.96 10.87
CA THR A 136 -7.13 6.43 10.89
C THR A 136 -6.02 7.07 10.06
N TYR A 137 -5.01 6.31 9.64
CA TYR A 137 -3.88 6.82 8.87
C TYR A 137 -3.82 6.16 7.49
N THR A 138 -4.31 6.90 6.49
CA THR A 138 -4.24 6.58 5.07
C THR A 138 -3.65 7.79 4.35
N VAL A 139 -2.59 7.60 3.57
CA VAL A 139 -1.81 8.67 2.95
C VAL A 139 -1.33 8.23 1.57
N GLU A 140 -1.08 9.19 0.71
CA GLU A 140 -0.44 8.97 -0.59
C GLU A 140 1.05 8.69 -0.42
N MET A 141 1.54 7.66 -1.10
CA MET A 141 2.94 7.24 -1.11
C MET A 141 3.39 7.01 -2.54
N PHE A 142 4.64 7.34 -2.85
CA PHE A 142 5.23 6.98 -4.13
C PHE A 142 5.58 5.49 -4.15
N CYS A 143 5.10 4.78 -5.17
CA CYS A 143 5.41 3.39 -5.46
C CYS A 143 6.28 3.30 -6.71
N ASP A 144 7.42 2.61 -6.58
CA ASP A 144 8.18 2.12 -7.73
C ASP A 144 7.71 0.69 -8.05
N MET A 145 7.00 0.56 -9.17
CA MET A 145 6.38 -0.67 -9.66
C MET A 145 7.25 -1.40 -10.71
N ASP A 146 8.42 -0.84 -11.04
CA ASP A 146 9.23 -1.30 -12.17
C ASP A 146 10.58 -1.87 -11.72
N THR A 147 11.26 -1.21 -10.77
CA THR A 147 12.62 -1.54 -10.37
C THR A 147 12.65 -2.89 -9.65
N TYR A 148 13.45 -3.84 -10.15
CA TYR A 148 13.74 -5.12 -9.50
C TYR A 148 12.48 -5.86 -9.01
N GLY A 149 11.49 -5.97 -9.90
CA GLY A 149 10.21 -6.63 -9.64
C GLY A 149 9.12 -5.74 -9.02
N GLY A 150 9.42 -4.46 -8.79
CA GLY A 150 8.44 -3.47 -8.35
C GLY A 150 7.93 -3.67 -6.92
N GLY A 151 6.82 -3.01 -6.62
CA GLY A 151 6.17 -3.03 -5.32
C GLY A 151 6.94 -2.29 -4.21
N TRP A 152 7.84 -1.38 -4.56
CA TRP A 152 8.66 -0.64 -3.61
C TRP A 152 7.96 0.63 -3.13
N THR A 153 7.76 0.77 -1.83
CA THR A 153 7.22 2.01 -1.22
C THR A 153 8.36 2.96 -0.85
N LEU A 154 8.37 4.17 -1.40
CA LEU A 154 9.37 5.19 -1.08
C LEU A 154 9.13 5.70 0.35
N VAL A 155 10.10 5.50 1.24
CA VAL A 155 9.96 5.91 2.65
C VAL A 155 10.92 7.04 3.03
N TRP A 156 11.97 7.27 2.26
CA TRP A 156 12.93 8.32 2.54
C TRP A 156 13.59 8.80 1.25
N THR A 157 13.55 10.11 1.03
CA THR A 157 14.37 10.84 0.06
C THR A 157 15.26 11.77 0.86
N TYR A 158 16.58 11.69 0.65
CA TYR A 158 17.56 12.51 1.35
C TYR A 158 18.56 13.12 0.39
N GLY A 159 19.01 14.32 0.75
CA GLY A 159 20.20 14.96 0.23
C GLY A 159 21.24 15.09 1.33
N PHE A 160 22.12 16.07 1.17
CA PHE A 160 23.25 16.31 2.05
C PHE A 160 23.33 17.80 2.39
N LYS A 161 23.81 18.13 3.60
CA LYS A 161 23.99 19.52 4.02
C LYS A 161 25.02 20.25 3.16
N GLN A 162 26.08 19.55 2.77
CA GLN A 162 27.14 20.05 1.91
C GLN A 162 27.25 19.14 0.68
N PRO A 163 26.28 19.21 -0.26
CA PRO A 163 26.23 18.28 -1.39
C PRO A 163 27.43 18.44 -2.33
N THR A 164 28.07 19.61 -2.32
CA THR A 164 29.24 19.95 -3.14
C THR A 164 30.59 19.90 -2.41
N HIS A 165 30.57 19.59 -1.11
CA HIS A 165 31.74 19.35 -0.26
C HIS A 165 31.50 18.07 0.53
N PHE A 166 31.30 16.98 -0.20
CA PHE A 166 30.83 15.72 0.33
C PHE A 166 31.81 15.12 1.35
N SER A 167 33.11 15.40 1.20
CA SER A 167 34.19 15.01 2.13
C SER A 167 34.22 15.78 3.45
N SER A 168 33.44 16.84 3.59
CA SER A 168 33.45 17.70 4.77
C SER A 168 32.95 16.95 6.00
N ASP A 169 33.67 17.04 7.12
CA ASP A 169 33.24 16.48 8.41
C ASP A 169 31.96 17.13 8.96
N SER A 170 31.59 18.30 8.42
CA SER A 170 30.33 18.98 8.72
C SER A 170 29.20 18.60 7.76
N ASN A 171 29.43 17.64 6.86
CA ASN A 171 28.39 17.10 5.99
C ASN A 171 27.59 16.02 6.71
N TYR A 172 26.30 15.94 6.42
CA TYR A 172 25.35 14.98 6.99
C TYR A 172 24.12 14.88 6.10
N VAL A 173 23.37 13.78 6.23
CA VAL A 173 22.13 13.57 5.47
C VAL A 173 21.01 14.47 5.97
N ILE A 174 20.23 15.01 5.03
CA ILE A 174 19.06 15.85 5.31
C ILE A 174 17.88 15.52 4.39
N PRO A 175 16.63 15.46 4.89
CA PRO A 175 16.28 15.37 6.31
C PRO A 175 16.59 13.96 6.84
N ARG A 176 16.52 13.81 8.16
CA ARG A 176 16.68 12.51 8.82
C ARG A 176 15.34 11.89 9.16
N PRO A 177 15.20 10.56 9.12
CA PRO A 177 14.09 9.89 9.76
C PRO A 177 14.14 10.09 11.27
N ASN A 178 12.98 10.02 11.93
CA ASN A 178 12.85 10.07 13.40
C ASN A 178 13.27 8.76 14.09
N TRP A 179 14.32 8.08 13.60
CA TRP A 179 14.93 6.95 14.30
C TRP A 179 15.73 7.43 15.52
N ASN A 180 15.94 6.54 16.49
CA ASN A 180 16.71 6.88 17.67
C ASN A 180 18.21 7.02 17.35
N THR A 181 18.84 8.12 17.78
CA THR A 181 20.28 8.35 17.63
C THR A 181 21.02 8.29 18.95
N ARG A 182 22.31 7.94 18.89
CA ARG A 182 23.14 7.79 20.09
C ARG A 182 23.52 9.15 20.70
N MET A 183 23.59 10.20 19.90
CA MET A 183 23.76 11.56 20.40
C MET A 183 22.40 12.12 20.82
N TYR A 184 22.36 12.72 22.02
CA TYR A 184 21.28 13.61 22.43
C TYR A 184 21.05 14.66 21.33
N GLU A 185 19.78 15.02 21.09
CA GLU A 185 19.28 16.05 20.15
C GLU A 185 19.89 17.44 20.42
N THR A 186 21.21 17.52 20.37
CA THR A 186 21.95 18.77 20.31
C THR A 186 21.83 19.29 18.89
N GLU A 187 21.93 20.60 18.75
CA GLU A 187 21.75 21.43 17.55
C GLU A 187 22.63 21.05 16.33
N ILE A 188 23.35 19.92 16.41
CA ILE A 188 24.31 19.39 15.45
C ILE A 188 23.66 18.34 14.52
N ALA A 189 22.44 17.88 14.84
CA ALA A 189 21.73 16.88 14.04
C ALA A 189 20.89 17.51 12.92
N GLY A 190 20.87 16.89 11.74
CA GLY A 190 20.01 17.32 10.63
C GLY A 190 18.52 17.26 10.99
N ASP A 191 17.74 18.14 10.36
CA ASP A 191 16.30 18.28 10.59
C ASP A 191 15.59 16.92 10.46
N ILE A 192 14.72 16.62 11.43
CA ILE A 192 13.90 15.41 11.42
C ILE A 192 12.71 15.64 10.49
N SER A 193 12.44 14.66 9.62
CA SER A 193 11.21 14.60 8.84
C SER A 193 10.37 13.39 9.26
N VAL A 194 9.07 13.63 9.33
CA VAL A 194 8.02 12.61 9.48
C VAL A 194 6.96 12.72 8.38
N THR A 195 7.24 13.56 7.37
CA THR A 195 6.40 13.75 6.19
C THR A 195 6.94 12.87 5.07
N PRO A 196 6.17 11.86 4.60
CA PRO A 196 6.62 11.01 3.51
C PRO A 196 6.96 11.83 2.26
N PRO A 197 8.03 11.47 1.55
CA PRO A 197 8.41 12.14 0.30
C PRO A 197 7.36 11.88 -0.78
N LYS A 198 7.01 12.92 -1.53
CA LYS A 198 6.04 12.83 -2.64
C LYS A 198 6.58 12.05 -3.83
N ASP A 199 7.89 12.12 -4.03
CA ASP A 199 8.63 11.53 -5.12
C ASP A 199 10.14 11.48 -4.76
N ILE A 200 10.95 10.98 -5.67
CA ILE A 200 12.40 10.86 -5.52
C ILE A 200 13.15 12.20 -5.58
N THR A 201 12.50 13.30 -5.93
CA THR A 201 13.13 14.64 -6.03
C THR A 201 12.85 15.52 -4.81
N THR A 202 11.85 15.17 -4.01
CA THR A 202 11.42 15.95 -2.85
C THR A 202 11.93 15.30 -1.56
N PRO A 203 12.90 15.90 -0.84
CA PRO A 203 13.40 15.37 0.42
C PRO A 203 12.30 15.26 1.48
N GLY A 204 12.30 14.16 2.22
CA GLY A 204 11.26 13.84 3.20
C GLY A 204 11.42 12.40 3.70
N ALA A 205 10.89 12.12 4.89
CA ALA A 205 10.93 10.79 5.47
C ALA A 205 9.56 10.43 6.05
N LEU A 206 9.03 9.26 5.70
CA LEU A 206 7.94 8.65 6.43
C LEU A 206 8.39 8.41 7.88
N SER A 207 7.50 8.64 8.85
CA SER A 207 7.75 8.29 10.24
C SER A 207 8.31 6.86 10.37
N PHE A 208 9.52 6.75 10.89
CA PHE A 208 10.32 5.53 10.96
C PHE A 208 9.58 4.35 11.61
N PRO A 209 8.80 4.52 12.70
CA PRO A 209 7.99 3.43 13.26
C PRO A 209 6.99 2.78 12.30
N LEU A 210 6.62 3.45 11.20
CA LEU A 210 5.71 2.90 10.19
C LEU A 210 6.43 2.01 9.17
N TRP A 211 7.77 2.09 9.05
CA TRP A 211 8.53 1.38 8.03
C TRP A 211 8.30 -0.14 8.09
N LYS A 212 8.29 -0.71 9.31
CA LYS A 212 8.03 -2.14 9.54
C LYS A 212 6.65 -2.63 9.13
N SER A 213 5.66 -1.72 9.01
CA SER A 213 4.32 -2.09 8.56
C SER A 213 4.23 -2.27 7.04
N ILE A 214 5.22 -1.77 6.29
CA ILE A 214 5.32 -1.93 4.84
C ILE A 214 5.96 -3.28 4.50
N GLY A 215 7.06 -3.61 5.17
CA GLY A 215 7.83 -4.81 4.92
C GLY A 215 9.22 -4.76 5.55
N GLN A 216 10.11 -5.64 5.10
CA GLN A 216 11.46 -5.80 5.66
C GLN A 216 12.55 -5.83 4.58
N GLU A 217 12.18 -6.06 3.31
CA GLU A 217 13.11 -5.86 2.21
C GLU A 217 13.24 -4.36 1.97
N PHE A 218 14.46 -3.92 1.65
CA PHE A 218 14.69 -2.52 1.33
C PHE A 218 15.54 -2.38 0.07
N LEU A 219 15.24 -1.34 -0.69
CA LEU A 219 16.01 -0.93 -1.86
C LEU A 219 16.67 0.41 -1.52
N VAL A 220 18.00 0.46 -1.63
CA VAL A 220 18.75 1.71 -1.54
C VAL A 220 19.16 2.15 -2.92
N THR A 221 18.95 3.43 -3.20
CA THR A 221 19.31 4.04 -4.47
C THR A 221 20.00 5.36 -4.23
N SER A 222 20.82 5.81 -5.18
CA SER A 222 21.45 7.12 -5.16
C SER A 222 21.88 7.51 -6.57
N ASN A 223 21.98 8.79 -6.86
CA ASN A 223 22.60 9.26 -8.10
C ASN A 223 24.14 9.15 -8.07
N ILE A 224 24.73 9.07 -6.88
CA ILE A 224 26.18 8.97 -6.63
C ILE A 224 26.61 7.60 -6.12
N ASN A 225 25.77 6.57 -6.16
CA ASN A 225 26.15 5.23 -5.73
C ASN A 225 25.31 4.14 -6.41
N ASN A 226 25.85 2.93 -6.47
CA ASN A 226 25.19 1.76 -6.99
C ASN A 226 23.99 1.37 -6.12
N TRP A 227 22.97 0.80 -6.76
CA TRP A 227 21.72 0.48 -6.09
C TRP A 227 21.73 -0.96 -5.62
N TYR A 228 21.20 -1.19 -4.41
CA TYR A 228 21.17 -2.52 -3.81
C TYR A 228 19.79 -2.83 -3.26
N SER A 229 19.31 -4.04 -3.53
CA SER A 229 18.13 -4.62 -2.87
C SER A 229 18.63 -5.55 -1.78
N CYS A 230 18.16 -5.35 -0.56
CA CYS A 230 18.64 -6.05 0.62
C CYS A 230 17.48 -6.66 1.41
N LYS A 231 17.75 -7.77 2.08
CA LYS A 231 16.82 -8.45 2.99
C LYS A 231 17.50 -8.86 4.30
N PRO A 232 16.73 -9.06 5.38
CA PRO A 232 17.28 -9.48 6.66
C PRO A 232 18.06 -10.81 6.58
N ASN A 233 19.18 -10.87 7.32
CA ASN A 233 19.96 -12.09 7.55
C ASN A 233 20.62 -12.07 8.94
N GLY A 234 19.84 -11.66 9.94
CA GLY A 234 20.30 -11.42 11.32
C GLY A 234 20.41 -9.94 11.68
N GLY A 235 20.51 -9.04 10.70
CA GLY A 235 20.25 -7.62 10.83
C GLY A 235 19.00 -7.20 10.06
N ASN A 236 18.36 -6.12 10.48
CA ASN A 236 17.11 -5.59 9.93
C ASN A 236 17.10 -4.06 10.02
N LEU A 237 17.03 -3.39 8.86
CA LEU A 237 17.03 -1.92 8.79
C LEU A 237 15.78 -1.31 9.43
N VAL A 238 14.60 -1.88 9.19
CA VAL A 238 13.33 -1.29 9.60
C VAL A 238 13.09 -1.39 11.11
N GLU A 239 13.78 -2.32 11.78
CA GLU A 239 13.78 -2.49 13.23
C GLU A 239 15.07 -1.95 13.90
N MET A 240 16.02 -1.42 13.12
CA MET A 240 17.36 -1.00 13.60
C MET A 240 18.14 -2.12 14.32
N GLU A 241 17.99 -3.36 13.85
CA GLU A 241 18.74 -4.52 14.34
C GLU A 241 20.05 -4.64 13.54
N PHE A 242 21.18 -4.32 14.17
CA PHE A 242 22.48 -4.36 13.51
C PHE A 242 23.01 -5.78 13.40
N GLY A 243 23.48 -6.17 12.22
CA GLY A 243 23.84 -7.55 11.95
C GLY A 243 24.03 -7.84 10.47
N PRO A 244 24.20 -9.12 10.08
CA PRO A 244 24.35 -9.49 8.68
C PRO A 244 23.05 -9.24 7.89
N ILE A 245 23.20 -8.82 6.64
CA ILE A 245 22.10 -8.64 5.68
C ILE A 245 22.50 -9.33 4.37
N SER A 246 21.53 -9.70 3.56
CA SER A 246 21.79 -10.24 2.22
C SER A 246 21.39 -9.22 1.19
N CYS A 247 22.32 -8.79 0.34
CA CYS A 247 22.05 -7.79 -0.69
C CYS A 247 22.39 -8.28 -2.09
N HIS A 248 21.73 -7.69 -3.08
CA HIS A 248 21.94 -7.90 -4.50
C HIS A 248 22.15 -6.54 -5.18
N LEU A 249 23.11 -6.49 -6.12
CA LEU A 249 23.31 -5.33 -6.98
C LEU A 249 22.14 -5.22 -7.96
N VAL A 250 21.40 -4.11 -7.87
CA VAL A 250 20.23 -3.82 -8.73
C VAL A 250 20.64 -3.01 -9.94
N LYS A 251 21.50 -2.00 -9.74
CA LYS A 251 21.93 -1.10 -10.81
C LYS A 251 23.36 -0.60 -10.54
N VAL A 252 24.20 -0.71 -11.56
CA VAL A 252 25.48 0.01 -11.61
C VAL A 252 25.20 1.45 -12.03
N GLN A 253 25.04 2.33 -11.04
CA GLN A 253 24.89 3.76 -11.27
C GLN A 253 26.25 4.41 -11.54
N VAL A 254 27.28 3.94 -10.84
CA VAL A 254 28.64 4.44 -10.94
C VAL A 254 29.49 3.31 -11.50
N LYS A 255 30.05 3.52 -12.70
CA LYS A 255 30.84 2.47 -13.39
C LYS A 255 32.13 2.10 -12.68
N MET A 256 32.63 3.00 -11.84
CA MET A 256 33.77 2.71 -10.97
C MET A 256 33.41 1.53 -10.06
N CYS A 257 34.22 0.47 -10.11
CA CYS A 257 34.02 -0.79 -9.38
C CYS A 257 32.85 -1.66 -9.87
N ALA A 258 32.32 -1.42 -11.07
CA ALA A 258 31.32 -2.29 -11.69
C ALA A 258 31.81 -3.74 -11.88
N ASP A 259 33.11 -3.91 -12.10
CA ASP A 259 33.81 -5.18 -12.27
C ASP A 259 33.98 -5.97 -10.96
N ARG A 260 33.87 -5.31 -9.80
CA ARG A 260 34.07 -5.96 -8.49
C ARG A 260 32.85 -6.74 -8.01
N GLY A 261 31.65 -6.44 -8.52
CA GLY A 261 30.41 -7.10 -8.11
C GLY A 261 30.14 -7.08 -6.60
N ALA A 262 30.78 -6.16 -5.86
CA ALA A 262 30.73 -6.12 -4.42
C ALA A 262 29.36 -5.59 -3.96
N VAL A 263 28.82 -6.20 -2.90
CA VAL A 263 27.55 -5.80 -2.29
C VAL A 263 27.73 -5.66 -0.78
N PRO A 264 26.99 -4.77 -0.11
CA PRO A 264 26.99 -4.73 1.34
C PRO A 264 26.42 -6.04 1.91
N TYR A 265 26.98 -6.51 3.03
CA TYR A 265 26.55 -7.74 3.70
C TYR A 265 26.27 -7.55 5.19
N ARG A 266 26.41 -6.32 5.70
CA ARG A 266 26.20 -6.00 7.12
C ARG A 266 25.55 -4.65 7.31
N LEU A 267 24.57 -4.57 8.20
CA LEU A 267 24.05 -3.34 8.77
C LEU A 267 24.85 -3.02 10.04
N VAL A 268 25.46 -1.85 10.09
CA VAL A 268 26.28 -1.40 11.24
C VAL A 268 25.70 -0.15 11.88
N LYS A 269 25.97 0.00 13.17
CA LYS A 269 25.51 1.13 13.97
C LYS A 269 26.50 2.28 13.88
N GLY A 270 26.08 3.41 13.32
CA GLY A 270 26.77 4.69 13.43
C GLY A 270 26.30 5.49 14.66
N ASN A 271 26.75 6.74 14.74
CA ASN A 271 26.38 7.64 15.84
C ASN A 271 24.96 8.20 15.66
N CYS A 272 24.65 8.72 14.47
CA CYS A 272 23.36 9.34 14.19
C CYS A 272 22.62 8.73 12.97
N GLY A 273 23.04 7.54 12.55
CA GLY A 273 22.33 6.69 11.61
C GLY A 273 23.02 5.36 11.34
N PRO A 274 22.38 4.47 10.57
CA PRO A 274 22.97 3.19 10.18
C PRO A 274 23.99 3.33 9.04
N ALA A 275 24.77 2.26 8.81
CA ALA A 275 25.54 2.09 7.58
C ALA A 275 25.32 0.70 6.97
N LEU A 276 25.32 0.63 5.64
CA LEU A 276 25.46 -0.60 4.88
C LEU A 276 26.94 -0.82 4.60
N SER A 277 27.47 -1.91 5.12
CA SER A 277 28.91 -2.16 5.18
C SER A 277 29.28 -3.52 4.59
N GLY A 278 30.51 -3.60 4.11
CA GLY A 278 31.21 -4.82 3.73
C GLY A 278 32.65 -4.76 4.25
N SER A 279 33.64 -4.72 3.35
CA SER A 279 35.02 -4.35 3.70
C SER A 279 35.17 -2.88 4.14
N GLY A 280 34.21 -2.05 3.75
CA GLY A 280 34.05 -0.64 4.08
C GLY A 280 32.59 -0.24 3.93
N ASN A 281 32.26 1.05 4.09
CA ASN A 281 30.88 1.51 4.04
C ASN A 281 30.45 1.78 2.60
N PHE A 282 29.47 1.03 2.11
CA PHE A 282 28.81 1.32 0.83
C PHE A 282 27.92 2.54 0.96
N TYR A 283 27.07 2.55 1.99
CA TYR A 283 26.21 3.67 2.35
C TYR A 283 26.41 3.96 3.83
N TYR A 284 26.69 5.20 4.19
CA TYR A 284 26.75 5.65 5.58
C TYR A 284 25.84 6.87 5.75
N TYR A 285 24.75 6.68 6.49
CA TYR A 285 23.70 7.66 6.67
C TYR A 285 23.96 8.50 7.92
N GLU A 286 25.10 9.20 7.97
CA GLU A 286 25.38 10.04 9.14
C GLU A 286 24.43 11.23 9.19
N GLY A 287 23.76 11.35 10.34
CA GLY A 287 22.77 12.37 10.61
C GLY A 287 23.25 13.55 11.46
N CYS A 288 24.44 13.46 12.06
CA CYS A 288 25.01 14.57 12.81
C CYS A 288 26.15 15.22 12.04
N GLY A 289 26.21 16.54 12.10
CA GLY A 289 27.41 17.29 11.78
C GLY A 289 28.52 17.01 12.79
N TYR A 290 29.69 17.61 12.53
CA TYR A 290 30.89 17.43 13.34
C TYR A 290 30.67 17.75 14.83
N ASP A 291 30.95 16.79 15.72
CA ASP A 291 30.83 16.92 17.18
C ASP A 291 32.19 17.14 17.89
N GLY A 292 33.27 17.32 17.13
CA GLY A 292 34.62 17.44 17.69
C GLY A 292 35.36 16.11 17.95
N ARG A 293 34.76 14.95 17.67
CA ARG A 293 35.33 13.62 18.02
C ARG A 293 35.85 12.80 16.83
N GLY A 294 35.95 13.41 15.64
CA GLY A 294 36.51 12.79 14.43
C GLY A 294 35.56 12.81 13.24
N THR A 295 36.01 12.23 12.12
CA THR A 295 35.29 12.26 10.84
C THR A 295 34.02 11.42 10.91
N THR A 296 32.85 12.06 10.93
CA THR A 296 31.53 11.40 10.88
C THR A 296 30.84 11.56 9.53
N ALA A 297 31.49 12.16 8.52
CA ALA A 297 30.83 12.48 7.25
C ALA A 297 30.14 11.26 6.60
N PRO A 298 28.98 11.45 5.96
CA PRO A 298 28.29 10.39 5.24
C PRO A 298 29.17 9.86 4.10
N ALA A 299 28.97 8.60 3.75
CA ALA A 299 29.80 7.90 2.77
C ALA A 299 28.94 7.15 1.76
N HIS A 300 29.23 7.36 0.48
CA HIS A 300 28.61 6.67 -0.64
C HIS A 300 29.72 6.09 -1.51
N ASP A 301 30.28 4.95 -1.10
CA ASP A 301 31.38 4.28 -1.77
C ASP A 301 30.84 3.11 -2.62
N PRO A 302 30.81 3.21 -3.96
CA PRO A 302 30.35 2.12 -4.82
C PRO A 302 31.22 0.87 -4.75
N CYS A 303 32.44 0.99 -4.21
CA CYS A 303 33.40 -0.09 -4.10
C CYS A 303 33.40 -0.76 -2.73
N GLY A 304 32.79 -0.12 -1.71
CA GLY A 304 32.79 -0.59 -0.32
C GLY A 304 34.19 -0.91 0.22
N ALA A 305 35.21 -0.18 -0.20
CA ALA A 305 36.61 -0.47 0.12
C ALA A 305 37.29 0.66 0.90
N GLY A 306 36.53 1.67 1.33
CA GLY A 306 37.09 2.82 2.04
C GLY A 306 37.95 3.70 1.14
N ILE A 307 37.86 3.53 -0.19
CA ILE A 307 38.58 4.33 -1.20
C ILE A 307 37.82 5.63 -1.51
N ILE A 308 37.38 6.27 -0.42
CA ILE A 308 36.56 7.48 -0.37
C ILE A 308 37.26 8.65 -1.08
N TYR A 309 38.59 8.77 -0.97
CA TYR A 309 39.29 9.99 -1.36
C TYR A 309 39.22 10.33 -2.86
N LEU A 310 39.41 9.36 -3.77
CA LEU A 310 39.37 9.64 -5.21
C LEU A 310 37.95 9.90 -5.72
N TYR A 311 36.98 9.15 -5.19
CA TYR A 311 35.59 9.30 -5.59
C TYR A 311 34.98 10.60 -5.10
N VAL A 312 35.21 10.93 -3.83
CA VAL A 312 34.67 12.14 -3.22
C VAL A 312 35.33 13.38 -3.80
N SER A 313 36.63 13.34 -4.12
CA SER A 313 37.29 14.42 -4.88
C SER A 313 36.65 14.65 -6.25
N TYR A 314 36.17 13.58 -6.91
CA TYR A 314 35.43 13.70 -8.17
C TYR A 314 34.06 14.35 -7.95
N LEU A 315 33.29 13.92 -6.94
CA LEU A 315 31.98 14.52 -6.63
C LEU A 315 32.12 16.02 -6.30
N ASP A 316 33.10 16.37 -5.47
CA ASP A 316 33.38 17.75 -5.06
C ASP A 316 33.80 18.60 -6.27
N LYS A 317 34.67 18.08 -7.15
CA LYS A 317 35.11 18.79 -8.35
C LYS A 317 33.96 19.14 -9.31
N PHE A 318 32.98 18.25 -9.44
CA PHE A 318 31.87 18.42 -10.38
C PHE A 318 30.60 18.97 -9.74
N GLN A 319 30.62 19.30 -8.44
CA GLN A 319 29.52 19.93 -7.72
C GLN A 319 28.20 19.15 -7.91
N ILE A 320 28.28 17.82 -7.87
CA ILE A 320 27.11 16.96 -8.12
C ILE A 320 26.15 17.10 -6.94
N GLU A 321 24.90 17.46 -7.21
CA GLU A 321 23.84 17.47 -6.20
C GLU A 321 23.50 16.04 -5.79
N ALA A 322 24.23 15.56 -4.79
CA ALA A 322 24.08 14.20 -4.28
C ALA A 322 22.71 14.01 -3.63
N GLN A 323 22.06 12.89 -3.96
CA GLN A 323 20.80 12.47 -3.36
C GLN A 323 20.71 10.95 -3.28
N GLY A 324 19.87 10.46 -2.39
CA GLY A 324 19.57 9.04 -2.30
C GLY A 324 18.18 8.78 -1.73
N HIS A 325 17.79 7.52 -1.83
CA HIS A 325 16.45 7.10 -1.47
C HIS A 325 16.48 5.72 -0.81
N ILE A 326 15.56 5.51 0.12
CA ILE A 326 15.23 4.20 0.67
C ILE A 326 13.78 3.88 0.34
N PHE A 327 13.57 2.69 -0.22
CA PHE A 327 12.26 2.10 -0.42
C PHE A 327 12.14 0.81 0.39
N ILE A 328 10.91 0.41 0.75
CA ILE A 328 10.60 -0.80 1.53
C ILE A 328 9.53 -1.63 0.84
N ARG A 329 9.62 -2.96 0.98
CA ARG A 329 8.58 -3.92 0.56
C ARG A 329 8.67 -5.24 1.34
#